data_AF-A0A7D9HRZ4-F1
#
_entry.id   AF-A0A7D9HRZ4-F1
#
_cell.length_a   1.000
_cell.length_b   1.000
_cell.length_c   1.000
_cell.angle_alpha   90.00
_cell.angle_beta   90.00
_cell.angle_gamma   90.00
#
_symmetry.space_group_name_H-M   'P 1'
#
loop_
_entity.id
_entity.type
_entity.pdbx_description
1 polymer ?
#
loop_
_entity_poly.entity_id
_entity_poly.type
_entity_poly.pdbx_seq_one_letter_code
_entity_poly.pdbx_strand_id
1 'polypeptide(L)'
;MLSQTFSGVPLALMKRVSAKKSGKRSKYTPEMKSFALTLQFYSAKAYEFLRKTFNIALPSQSQIRRWYGKVQADPGFTQPAFNALKVKVEDAEKNGKKVICSLMMDEMAIKKHIMGWEEI
;
A
#
# COMPACT_ATOMS: atom_id res chain seq x y z
N MET A 1 -2.51 -9.69 -27.91
CA MET A 1 -3.53 -10.44 -27.16
C MET A 1 -3.66 -10.00 -25.71
N LEU A 2 -2.74 -10.29 -24.77
CA LEU A 2 -2.95 -9.96 -23.34
C LEU A 2 -3.24 -8.49 -23.04
N SER A 3 -2.56 -7.55 -23.71
CA SER A 3 -2.76 -6.11 -23.56
C SER A 3 -4.03 -5.57 -24.25
N GLN A 4 -4.68 -6.39 -25.09
CA GLN A 4 -5.97 -6.03 -25.70
C GLN A 4 -7.13 -6.42 -24.76
N THR A 5 -6.94 -7.42 -23.89
CA THR A 5 -7.97 -7.94 -22.99
C THR A 5 -7.89 -7.34 -21.58
N PHE A 6 -6.68 -7.08 -21.09
CA PHE A 6 -6.47 -6.58 -19.72
C PHE A 6 -5.72 -5.26 -19.73
N SER A 7 -6.09 -4.35 -18.83
CA SER A 7 -5.39 -3.10 -18.56
C SER A 7 -4.99 -3.01 -17.07
N GLY A 8 -4.08 -2.10 -16.73
CA GLY A 8 -3.68 -1.83 -15.34
C GLY A 8 -3.09 -3.02 -14.58
N VAL A 9 -3.56 -3.21 -13.34
CA VAL A 9 -3.07 -4.25 -12.41
C VAL A 9 -3.29 -5.68 -12.93
N PRO A 10 -4.49 -6.06 -13.45
CA PRO A 10 -4.69 -7.36 -14.07
C PRO A 10 -3.66 -7.68 -15.17
N LEU A 11 -3.36 -6.73 -16.05
CA LEU A 11 -2.36 -6.94 -17.11
C LEU A 11 -0.97 -7.19 -16.53
N ALA A 12 -0.55 -6.39 -15.56
CA ALA A 12 0.75 -6.54 -14.90
C ALA A 12 0.86 -7.89 -14.16
N LEU A 13 -0.24 -8.35 -13.54
CA LEU A 13 -0.32 -9.65 -12.89
C LEU A 13 -0.17 -10.78 -13.90
N MET A 14 -0.97 -10.77 -14.96
CA MET A 14 -0.96 -11.82 -15.99
C MET A 14 0.38 -11.91 -16.71
N LYS A 15 1.00 -10.78 -17.07
CA LYS A 15 2.36 -10.75 -17.63
C LYS A 15 3.37 -11.42 -16.70
N ARG A 16 3.23 -11.22 -15.39
CA ARG A 16 4.16 -11.75 -14.38
C ARG A 16 3.94 -13.24 -14.11
N VAL A 17 2.70 -13.72 -14.13
CA VAL A 17 2.38 -15.15 -14.11
C VAL A 17 3.06 -15.87 -15.28
N SER A 18 2.99 -15.30 -16.49
CA SER A 18 3.64 -15.84 -17.68
C SER A 18 5.17 -15.78 -17.62
N ALA A 19 5.73 -14.65 -17.17
CA ALA A 19 7.19 -14.45 -17.09
C ALA A 19 7.88 -15.32 -16.04
N LYS A 20 7.14 -15.80 -15.04
CA LYS A 20 7.71 -16.64 -13.99
C LYS A 20 8.15 -18.02 -14.50
N LYS A 21 7.48 -18.53 -15.54
CA LYS A 21 7.89 -19.77 -16.22
C LYS A 21 9.27 -19.68 -16.87
N SER A 22 9.73 -18.47 -17.21
CA SER A 22 11.04 -18.23 -17.83
C SER A 22 12.12 -17.73 -16.86
N GLY A 23 11.85 -17.75 -15.55
CA GLY A 23 12.83 -17.36 -14.52
C GLY A 23 13.17 -15.86 -14.45
N LYS A 24 12.57 -15.01 -15.30
CA LYS A 24 12.87 -13.58 -15.34
C LYS A 24 12.20 -12.83 -14.18
N ARG A 25 13.00 -12.16 -13.34
CA ARG A 25 12.51 -11.24 -12.30
C ARG A 25 12.16 -9.89 -12.92
N SER A 26 10.88 -9.52 -12.94
CA SER A 26 10.45 -8.17 -13.32
C SER A 26 10.31 -7.24 -12.11
N LYS A 27 10.49 -5.93 -12.33
CA LYS A 27 10.17 -4.89 -11.33
C LYS A 27 8.66 -4.80 -11.13
N TYR A 28 8.21 -4.46 -9.92
CA TYR A 28 6.80 -4.19 -9.63
C TYR A 28 6.47 -2.77 -10.06
N THR A 29 5.37 -2.58 -10.78
CA THR A 29 4.89 -1.24 -11.15
C THR A 29 4.28 -0.54 -9.92
N PRO A 30 4.18 0.80 -9.91
CA PRO A 30 3.54 1.55 -8.82
C PRO A 30 2.11 1.07 -8.53
N GLU A 31 1.34 0.76 -9.56
CA GLU A 31 -0.04 0.28 -9.44
C GLU A 31 -0.10 -1.10 -8.79
N MET A 32 0.81 -1.99 -9.16
CA MET A 32 0.94 -3.32 -8.54
C MET A 32 1.36 -3.21 -7.07
N LYS A 33 2.27 -2.29 -6.75
CA LYS A 33 2.67 -2.00 -5.36
C LYS A 33 1.47 -1.50 -4.56
N SER A 34 0.74 -0.52 -5.08
CA SER A 34 -0.46 0.04 -4.44
C SER A 34 -1.51 -1.04 -4.19
N PHE A 35 -1.86 -1.82 -5.23
CA PHE A 35 -2.79 -2.93 -5.12
C PHE A 35 -2.39 -3.95 -4.04
N ALA A 36 -1.12 -4.36 -4.03
CA ALA A 36 -0.62 -5.35 -3.09
C ALA A 36 -0.63 -4.84 -1.64
N LEU A 37 -0.28 -3.56 -1.41
CA LEU A 37 -0.33 -2.95 -0.08
C LEU A 37 -1.78 -2.80 0.41
N THR A 38 -2.69 -2.35 -0.45
CA THR A 38 -4.12 -2.20 -0.11
C THR A 38 -4.75 -3.55 0.24
N LEU A 39 -4.47 -4.60 -0.56
CA LEU A 39 -5.00 -5.93 -0.30
C LEU A 39 -4.46 -6.53 1.01
N GLN A 40 -3.16 -6.36 1.29
CA GLN A 40 -2.56 -6.78 2.55
C GLN A 40 -3.18 -6.03 3.74
N PHE A 41 -3.41 -4.71 3.59
CA PHE A 41 -4.04 -3.87 4.60
C PHE A 41 -5.48 -4.34 4.91
N TYR A 42 -6.27 -4.67 3.90
CA TYR A 42 -7.63 -5.19 4.10
C TYR A 42 -7.65 -6.58 4.73
N SER A 43 -6.78 -7.49 4.30
CA SER A 43 -6.67 -8.82 4.91
C SER A 43 -5.39 -9.54 4.51
N ALA A 44 -4.51 -9.77 5.50
CA ALA A 44 -3.32 -10.60 5.32
C ALA A 44 -3.66 -12.03 4.85
N LYS A 45 -4.79 -12.59 5.30
CA LYS A 45 -5.26 -13.91 4.88
C LYS A 45 -5.69 -13.91 3.42
N ALA A 46 -6.46 -12.90 2.99
CA ALA A 46 -6.89 -12.78 1.60
C ALA A 46 -5.69 -12.57 0.66
N TYR A 47 -4.72 -11.76 1.08
CA TYR A 47 -3.49 -11.55 0.34
C TYR A 47 -2.71 -12.87 0.15
N GLU A 48 -2.50 -13.64 1.22
CA GLU A 48 -1.77 -14.89 1.13
C GLU A 48 -2.50 -15.93 0.26
N PHE A 49 -3.84 -15.99 0.36
CA PHE A 49 -4.66 -16.81 -0.53
C PHE A 49 -4.43 -16.45 -2.00
N LEU A 50 -4.62 -15.19 -2.37
CA LEU A 50 -4.46 -14.74 -3.76
C LEU A 50 -3.02 -14.93 -4.25
N ARG A 51 -2.03 -14.72 -3.39
CA ARG A 51 -0.62 -14.96 -3.71
C ARG A 51 -0.36 -16.43 -4.06
N LYS A 52 -0.96 -17.38 -3.34
CA LYS A 52 -0.87 -18.81 -3.65
C LYS A 52 -1.62 -19.13 -4.95
N THR A 53 -2.83 -18.60 -5.12
CA THR A 53 -3.67 -18.82 -6.31
C THR A 53 -3.01 -18.32 -7.60
N PHE A 54 -2.35 -17.16 -7.58
CA PHE A 54 -1.68 -16.59 -8.74
C PHE A 54 -0.22 -17.02 -8.88
N ASN A 55 0.13 -18.26 -8.51
CA ASN A 55 1.47 -18.84 -8.64
C ASN A 55 2.59 -17.93 -8.08
N ILE A 56 2.33 -17.25 -6.96
CA ILE A 56 3.27 -16.33 -6.30
C ILE A 56 3.75 -15.22 -7.28
N ALA A 57 2.85 -14.73 -8.13
CA ALA A 57 3.09 -13.56 -8.98
C ALA A 57 3.04 -12.26 -8.17
N LEU A 58 2.24 -12.22 -7.10
CA LEU A 58 2.19 -11.11 -6.15
C LEU A 58 3.51 -10.99 -5.35
N PRO A 59 3.79 -9.80 -4.77
CA PRO A 59 4.92 -9.60 -3.87
C PRO A 59 5.01 -10.64 -2.74
N SER A 60 6.21 -10.85 -2.20
CA SER A 60 6.35 -11.64 -0.97
C SER A 60 6.01 -10.78 0.25
N GLN A 61 5.65 -11.41 1.37
CA GLN A 61 5.44 -10.71 2.63
C GLN A 61 6.66 -9.88 3.06
N SER A 62 7.89 -10.38 2.82
CA SER A 62 9.12 -9.62 3.07
C SER A 62 9.20 -8.34 2.21
N GLN A 63 8.80 -8.41 0.93
CA GLN A 63 8.76 -7.23 0.06
C GLN A 63 7.71 -6.23 0.52
N ILE A 64 6.55 -6.71 1.00
CA ILE A 64 5.51 -5.86 1.58
C ILE A 64 6.02 -5.14 2.83
N ARG A 65 6.65 -5.87 3.77
CA ARG A 65 7.28 -5.27 4.98
C ARG A 65 8.33 -4.23 4.61
N ARG A 66 9.19 -4.51 3.63
CA ARG A 66 10.19 -3.55 3.14
C ARG A 66 9.56 -2.30 2.53
N TRP A 67 8.38 -2.41 1.93
CA TRP A 67 7.66 -1.24 1.43
C TRP A 67 6.99 -0.44 2.54
N TYR A 68 6.44 -1.09 3.56
CA TYR A 68 5.92 -0.42 4.75
C TYR A 68 7.01 0.27 5.56
N GLY A 69 8.18 -0.34 5.72
CA GLY A 69 9.31 0.27 6.43
C GLY A 69 9.90 1.52 5.77
N LYS A 70 9.43 1.89 4.56
CA LYS A 70 9.76 3.17 3.92
C LYS A 70 8.75 4.28 4.21
N VAL A 71 7.64 3.94 4.87
CA VAL A 71 6.63 4.91 5.26
C VAL A 71 7.13 5.58 6.52
N GLN A 72 7.28 6.90 6.47
CA GLN A 72 7.66 7.70 7.63
C GLN A 72 6.54 7.62 8.67
N ALA A 73 6.87 7.09 9.85
CA ALA A 73 5.95 6.87 10.97
C ALA A 73 6.52 7.42 12.28
N ASP A 74 7.36 8.45 12.18
CA ASP A 74 7.99 9.10 13.32
C ASP A 74 6.95 9.75 14.24
N PRO A 75 7.24 9.90 15.54
CA PRO A 75 6.37 10.65 16.45
C PRO A 75 6.10 12.07 15.96
N GLY A 76 4.87 12.55 16.20
CA GLY A 76 4.43 13.88 15.82
C GLY A 76 3.45 13.86 14.65
N PHE A 77 3.56 14.84 13.76
CA PHE A 77 2.61 15.05 12.67
C PHE A 77 2.93 14.20 11.45
N THR A 78 1.94 13.45 10.96
CA THR A 78 2.06 12.65 9.74
C THR A 78 1.95 13.54 8.51
N GLN A 79 3.08 14.00 7.96
CA GLN A 79 3.12 14.84 6.76
C GLN A 79 2.32 14.26 5.56
N PRO A 80 2.36 12.94 5.28
CA PRO A 80 1.51 12.35 4.24
C PRO A 80 0.00 12.58 4.45
N ALA A 81 -0.48 12.62 5.70
CA ALA A 81 -1.88 12.87 6.00
C ALA A 81 -2.26 14.33 5.69
N PHE A 82 -1.42 15.30 6.07
CA PHE A 82 -1.63 16.70 5.72
C PHE A 82 -1.61 16.95 4.21
N ASN A 83 -0.70 16.29 3.49
CA ASN A 83 -0.66 16.38 2.02
C ASN A 83 -1.96 15.85 1.39
N ALA A 84 -2.49 14.73 1.91
CA ALA A 84 -3.77 14.19 1.44
C ALA A 84 -4.96 15.12 1.77
N LEU A 85 -4.96 15.74 2.96
CA LEU A 85 -5.97 16.74 3.34
C LEU A 85 -5.91 17.96 2.40
N LYS A 86 -4.71 18.46 2.07
CA LYS A 86 -4.52 19.58 1.14
C LYS A 86 -5.15 19.28 -0.22
N VAL A 87 -4.86 18.12 -0.80
CA VAL A 87 -5.45 17.71 -2.09
C VAL A 87 -6.98 17.66 -2.02
N LYS A 88 -7.53 17.17 -0.91
CA LYS A 88 -8.99 17.11 -0.70
C LYS A 88 -9.62 18.51 -0.59
N VAL A 89 -8.95 19.45 0.07
CA VAL A 89 -9.40 20.84 0.16
C VAL A 89 -9.38 21.50 -1.20
N GLU A 90 -8.29 21.38 -1.96
CA GLU A 90 -8.16 21.95 -3.31
C GLU A 90 -9.22 21.40 -4.27
N ASP A 91 -9.53 20.09 -4.19
CA ASP A 91 -10.58 19.48 -4.99
C ASP A 91 -11.99 19.97 -4.60
N ALA A 92 -12.25 20.14 -3.32
CA ALA A 92 -13.51 20.70 -2.85
C ALA A 92 -13.69 22.16 -3.29
N GLU A 93 -12.64 22.98 -3.18
CA GLU A 93 -12.63 24.38 -3.61
C GLU A 93 -12.94 24.52 -5.10
N LYS A 94 -12.33 23.69 -5.95
CA LYS A 94 -12.64 23.63 -7.40
C LYS A 94 -14.11 23.32 -7.68
N ASN A 95 -14.74 22.55 -6.79
CA ASN A 95 -16.16 22.20 -6.88
C ASN A 95 -17.07 23.19 -6.12
N GLY A 96 -16.56 24.36 -5.70
CA GLY A 96 -17.31 25.39 -5.00
C GLY A 96 -17.72 25.01 -3.56
N LYS A 97 -17.07 23.99 -2.98
CA LYS A 97 -17.37 23.48 -1.63
C LYS A 97 -16.29 23.91 -0.66
N LYS A 98 -16.69 24.33 0.54
CA LYS A 98 -15.78 24.59 1.65
C LYS A 98 -15.62 23.34 2.51
N VAL A 99 -14.39 22.92 2.77
CA VAL A 99 -14.11 21.85 3.74
C VAL A 99 -14.08 22.46 5.14
N ILE A 100 -14.89 21.91 6.05
CA ILE A 100 -14.88 22.22 7.47
C ILE A 100 -14.45 20.96 8.21
N CYS A 101 -13.52 21.07 9.15
CA CYS A 101 -13.04 19.97 9.97
C CYS A 101 -13.06 20.32 11.46
N SER A 102 -13.26 19.31 12.29
CA SER A 102 -12.99 19.35 13.73
C SER A 102 -11.80 18.45 14.03
N LEU A 103 -10.92 18.89 14.93
CA LEU A 103 -9.84 18.07 15.45
C LEU A 103 -10.28 17.49 16.80
N MET A 104 -10.34 16.17 16.88
CA MET A 104 -10.63 15.42 18.10
C MET A 104 -9.43 14.54 18.41
N MET A 105 -9.02 14.52 19.67
CA MET A 105 -7.86 13.77 20.14
C MET A 105 -8.22 13.08 21.45
N ASP A 106 -7.76 11.84 21.59
CA ASP A 106 -7.88 11.02 22.79
C ASP A 106 -6.61 10.18 22.93
N GLU A 107 -6.34 9.69 24.13
CA GLU A 107 -5.16 8.89 24.45
C GLU A 107 -5.51 7.41 24.63
N MET A 108 -4.60 6.53 24.23
CA MET A 108 -4.74 5.08 24.43
C MET A 108 -3.60 4.55 25.30
N ALA A 109 -3.94 3.86 26.39
CA ALA A 109 -2.96 3.17 27.20
C ALA A 109 -2.37 1.97 26.43
N ILE A 110 -1.06 1.98 26.20
CA ILE A 110 -0.32 0.89 25.56
C ILE A 110 0.37 0.04 26.64
N LYS A 111 0.44 -1.28 26.44
CA LYS A 111 1.15 -2.17 27.36
C LYS A 111 2.63 -1.77 27.44
N LYS A 112 3.13 -1.57 28.65
CA LYS A 112 4.57 -1.37 28.90
C LYS A 112 5.30 -2.66 28.53
N HIS A 113 6.06 -2.65 27.45
CA HIS A 113 6.98 -3.71 27.06
C HIS A 113 8.35 -3.08 26.83
N ILE A 114 9.42 -3.69 27.34
CA ILE A 114 10.79 -3.28 27.02
C ILE A 114 11.00 -3.64 25.56
N MET A 115 10.93 -2.65 24.66
CA MET A 115 11.36 -2.82 23.29
C MET A 115 12.89 -2.78 23.31
N GLY A 116 13.55 -3.84 22.87
CA GLY A 116 15.00 -3.79 22.64
C GLY A 116 15.30 -2.66 21.67
N TRP A 117 16.37 -1.92 21.94
CA TRP A 117 16.84 -0.77 21.17
C TRP A 117 16.80 -1.05 19.65
N GLU A 118 15.85 -0.43 18.94
CA GLU A 118 16.00 -0.21 17.50
C GLU A 118 16.72 1.15 17.40
N GLU A 119 17.97 1.12 16.92
CA GLU A 119 18.76 2.30 16.61
C GLU A 119 17.98 3.16 15.61
N ILE A 120 17.65 4.38 16.05
CA ILE A 120 17.07 5.47 15.25
C ILE A 120 18.10 5.90 14.19
#